data_AF-A0A7K2YEV3-F1
#
_entry.id   AF-A0A7K2YEV3-F1
#
_cell.length_a   1.000
_cell.length_b   1.000
_cell.length_c   1.000
_cell.angle_alpha   90.00
_cell.angle_beta   90.00
_cell.angle_gamma   90.00
#
_symmetry.space_group_name_H-M   'P 1'
#
loop_
_entity.id
_entity.type
_entity.pdbx_description
1 polymer ?
#
loop_
_entity_poly.entity_id
_entity_poly.type
_entity_poly.pdbx_seq_one_letter_code
_entity_poly.pdbx_strand_id
1 'polypeptide(L)'
;MASGPLIPDITGPLACGRSTHNYAHVLAARFAVDKFRDVTCSGADTGDMTSPQELSLAGVDMGTAPAQFDALSADTTLVTLTIGGNDVGLVGVAQGCATLNPFATPCRDTWTAGGVDRIAQRIDAFAPKLGAVLAGIHARAPLARVVVTGYGLYIKPNGCWPYQPVLGVDANYLQGSVNRLNSTVAAQAAAHGAEYVDVAGPSDGHDACQAPGAKWVEGYVPTDLAAPLHPNRRGEANYGRIIGDHID
;
A
#
# COMPACT_ATOMS: atom_id res chain seq x y z
N MET A 1 3.13 1.32 -1.83
CA MET A 1 1.94 1.97 -2.41
C MET A 1 2.06 3.47 -2.27
N ALA A 2 1.79 4.06 -1.08
CA ALA A 2 1.63 5.51 -0.92
C ALA A 2 2.77 6.42 -1.40
N SER A 3 4.03 5.96 -1.39
CA SER A 3 5.14 6.78 -1.89
C SER A 3 5.20 6.88 -3.41
N GLY A 4 4.49 6.03 -4.17
CA GLY A 4 4.64 5.94 -5.61
C GLY A 4 6.07 5.56 -6.06
N PRO A 5 6.67 4.48 -5.50
CA PRO A 5 8.08 4.15 -5.73
C PRO A 5 8.38 3.92 -7.21
N LEU A 6 9.50 4.51 -7.66
CA LEU A 6 9.99 4.51 -9.05
C LEU A 6 9.08 5.20 -10.07
N ILE A 7 8.03 5.90 -9.63
CA ILE A 7 7.36 6.90 -10.46
C ILE A 7 8.26 8.15 -10.50
N PRO A 8 8.48 8.81 -11.65
CA PRO A 8 9.40 9.93 -11.78
C PRO A 8 9.15 11.10 -10.81
N ASP A 9 10.16 11.97 -10.72
CA ASP A 9 10.20 13.16 -9.88
C ASP A 9 10.17 12.82 -8.38
N ILE A 10 11.30 12.30 -7.89
CA ILE A 10 11.45 11.87 -6.49
C ILE A 10 11.75 13.08 -5.59
N THR A 11 11.10 13.12 -4.42
CA THR A 11 11.29 14.09 -3.35
C THR A 11 11.68 13.40 -2.04
N GLY A 12 12.50 14.06 -1.20
CA GLY A 12 12.99 13.49 0.05
C GLY A 12 14.12 12.48 -0.15
N PRO A 13 14.37 11.60 0.84
CA PRO A 13 15.39 10.56 0.73
C PRO A 13 15.12 9.65 -0.48
N LEU A 14 16.13 9.43 -1.32
CA LEU A 14 16.00 8.65 -2.56
C LEU A 14 15.42 7.25 -2.31
N ALA A 15 15.87 6.58 -1.25
CA ALA A 15 15.43 5.24 -0.88
C ALA A 15 13.95 5.15 -0.45
N CYS A 16 13.34 6.27 -0.05
CA CYS A 16 11.89 6.30 0.18
C CYS A 16 11.08 6.18 -1.12
N GLY A 17 11.69 6.45 -2.27
CA GLY A 17 11.03 6.38 -3.57
C GLY A 17 9.79 7.26 -3.64
N ARG A 18 9.76 8.37 -2.90
CA ARG A 18 8.59 9.23 -2.78
C ARG A 18 8.46 10.13 -3.99
N SER A 19 7.52 9.83 -4.87
CA SER A 19 7.26 10.58 -6.10
C SER A 19 6.33 11.76 -5.86
N THR A 20 6.57 12.87 -6.56
CA THR A 20 5.62 14.01 -6.64
C THR A 20 4.35 13.68 -7.43
N HIS A 21 4.20 12.45 -7.90
CA HIS A 21 3.02 11.93 -8.60
C HIS A 21 2.24 10.88 -7.81
N ASN A 22 2.55 10.68 -6.53
CA ASN A 22 1.74 9.83 -5.67
C ASN A 22 0.38 10.47 -5.36
N TYR A 23 -0.54 9.68 -4.79
CA TYR A 23 -1.89 10.18 -4.48
C TYR A 23 -1.88 11.39 -3.53
N ALA A 24 -0.90 11.50 -2.62
CA ALA A 24 -0.83 12.60 -1.67
C ALA A 24 -0.58 13.95 -2.37
N HIS A 25 0.30 13.98 -3.38
CA HIS A 25 0.53 15.18 -4.20
C HIS A 25 -0.68 15.52 -5.08
N VAL A 26 -1.41 14.50 -5.57
CA VAL A 26 -2.67 14.71 -6.31
C VAL A 26 -3.71 15.40 -5.42
N LEU A 27 -3.86 14.95 -4.18
CA LEU A 27 -4.75 15.57 -3.19
C LEU A 27 -4.30 16.98 -2.82
N ALA A 28 -3.00 17.19 -2.59
CA ALA A 28 -2.45 18.50 -2.27
C ALA A 28 -2.75 19.53 -3.37
N ALA A 29 -2.63 19.12 -4.64
CA ALA A 29 -2.99 19.95 -5.77
C ALA A 29 -4.51 20.19 -5.87
N ARG A 30 -5.34 19.15 -5.67
CA ARG A 30 -6.82 19.25 -5.71
C ARG A 30 -7.35 20.25 -4.69
N PHE A 31 -6.83 20.19 -3.46
CA PHE A 31 -7.31 21.03 -2.35
C PHE A 31 -6.56 22.35 -2.18
N ALA A 32 -5.55 22.61 -3.01
CA ALA A 32 -4.70 23.80 -2.92
C ALA A 32 -4.21 24.06 -1.48
N VAL A 33 -3.69 23.02 -0.81
CA VAL A 33 -3.31 23.09 0.61
C VAL A 33 -2.17 24.09 0.84
N ASP A 34 -2.29 24.94 1.85
CA ASP A 34 -1.27 25.95 2.19
C ASP A 34 0.04 25.32 2.68
N LYS A 35 -0.08 24.22 3.43
CA LYS A 35 1.06 23.46 3.98
C LYS A 35 0.89 21.99 3.64
N PHE A 36 1.85 21.45 2.92
CA PHE A 36 1.90 20.04 2.55
C PHE A 36 3.14 19.36 3.13
N ARG A 37 2.95 18.23 3.81
CA ARG A 37 4.01 17.37 4.31
C ARG A 37 3.74 15.95 3.86
N ASP A 38 4.41 15.55 2.79
CA ASP A 38 4.49 14.13 2.43
C ASP A 38 5.69 13.54 3.17
N VAL A 39 5.46 12.51 3.97
CA VAL A 39 6.50 11.69 4.63
C VAL A 39 6.34 10.21 4.32
N THR A 40 5.61 9.88 3.25
CA THR A 40 5.50 8.50 2.77
C THR A 40 6.89 7.97 2.39
N CYS A 41 7.14 6.73 2.75
CA CYS A 41 8.41 6.08 2.47
C CYS A 41 8.20 4.62 2.08
N SER A 42 8.87 4.20 1.00
CA SER A 42 8.86 2.81 0.54
C SER A 42 9.39 1.89 1.64
N GLY A 43 8.75 0.74 1.83
CA GLY A 43 9.15 -0.23 2.85
C GLY A 43 8.62 0.05 4.26
N ALA A 44 8.02 1.22 4.52
CA ALA A 44 7.57 1.58 5.87
C ALA A 44 6.51 0.62 6.42
N ASP A 45 6.66 0.23 7.68
CA ASP A 45 5.67 -0.51 8.48
C ASP A 45 5.16 0.32 9.67
N THR A 46 4.28 -0.24 10.50
CA THR A 46 3.71 0.52 11.64
C THR A 46 4.73 0.96 12.69
N GLY A 47 5.91 0.33 12.76
CA GLY A 47 7.01 0.72 13.65
C GLY A 47 7.66 2.05 13.24
N ASP A 48 7.72 2.32 11.93
CA ASP A 48 8.30 3.56 11.37
C ASP A 48 7.43 4.80 11.63
N MET A 49 6.25 4.61 12.21
CA MET A 49 5.44 5.72 12.70
C MET A 49 6.06 6.38 13.92
N THR A 50 6.68 5.60 14.81
CA THR A 50 7.23 6.09 16.09
C THR A 50 8.76 6.08 16.15
N SER A 51 9.42 5.43 15.20
CA SER A 51 10.88 5.29 15.14
C SER A 51 11.41 5.68 13.76
N PRO A 52 12.66 6.14 13.65
CA PRO A 52 13.30 6.34 12.35
C PRO A 52 13.31 5.05 11.53
N GLN A 53 13.05 5.18 10.24
CA GLN A 53 13.12 4.07 9.29
C GLN A 53 14.55 3.94 8.75
N GLU A 54 15.12 2.74 8.84
CA GLU A 54 16.38 2.41 8.18
C GLU A 54 16.16 2.24 6.68
N LEU A 55 16.97 2.94 5.88
CA LEU A 55 16.79 3.00 4.42
C LEU A 55 17.84 2.15 3.71
N SER A 56 17.39 1.29 2.80
CA SER A 56 18.27 0.57 1.89
C SER A 56 17.77 0.65 0.45
N LEU A 57 18.71 0.81 -0.48
CA LEU A 57 18.44 0.73 -1.92
C LEU A 57 19.39 -0.28 -2.54
N ALA A 58 18.83 -1.36 -3.09
CA ALA A 58 19.60 -2.45 -3.69
C ALA A 58 20.67 -3.05 -2.76
N GLY A 59 20.38 -3.14 -1.46
CA GLY A 59 21.31 -3.67 -0.45
C GLY A 59 22.38 -2.69 0.02
N VAL A 60 22.36 -1.44 -0.47
CA VAL A 60 23.23 -0.36 -0.01
C VAL A 60 22.50 0.42 1.08
N ASP A 61 23.20 0.71 2.18
CA ASP A 61 22.73 1.59 3.26
C ASP A 61 22.59 3.03 2.73
N MET A 62 21.42 3.62 2.93
CA MET A 62 21.06 4.96 2.47
C MET A 62 20.73 5.91 3.63
N GLY A 63 21.10 5.55 4.87
CA GLY A 63 20.83 6.31 6.09
C GLY A 63 19.40 6.06 6.60
N THR A 64 18.82 7.07 7.24
CA THR A 64 17.50 6.97 7.87
C THR A 64 16.52 8.03 7.37
N ALA A 65 15.22 7.69 7.43
CA ALA A 65 14.14 8.68 7.42
C ALA A 65 13.63 8.89 8.86
N PRO A 66 13.24 10.12 9.26
CA PRO A 66 12.64 10.36 10.57
C PRO A 66 11.36 9.55 10.78
N ALA A 67 10.95 9.40 12.04
CA ALA A 67 9.66 8.80 12.38
C ALA A 67 8.53 9.58 11.70
N GLN A 68 7.57 8.89 11.08
CA GLN A 68 6.53 9.59 10.31
C GLN A 68 5.64 10.49 11.18
N PHE A 69 5.47 10.16 12.47
CA PHE A 69 4.76 11.03 13.40
C PHE A 69 5.43 12.38 13.66
N ASP A 70 6.72 12.54 13.37
CA ASP A 70 7.42 13.82 13.52
C ASP A 70 6.88 14.89 12.54
N ALA A 71 6.18 14.47 11.49
CA ALA A 71 5.52 15.37 10.55
C ALA A 71 4.19 15.94 11.06
N LEU A 72 3.60 15.35 12.10
CA LEU A 72 2.32 15.76 12.66
C LEU A 72 2.49 16.92 13.64
N SER A 73 1.48 17.78 13.68
CA SER A 73 1.38 18.88 14.63
C SER A 73 -0.08 19.16 14.98
N ALA A 74 -0.30 19.91 16.06
CA ALA A 74 -1.66 20.23 16.53
C ALA A 74 -2.48 21.05 15.52
N ASP A 75 -1.83 21.74 14.56
CA ASP A 75 -2.46 22.48 13.45
C ASP A 75 -2.70 21.61 12.20
N THR A 76 -2.36 20.32 12.22
CA THR A 76 -2.67 19.39 11.12
C THR A 76 -4.19 19.15 11.07
N THR A 77 -4.79 19.38 9.90
CA THR A 77 -6.25 19.30 9.69
C THR A 77 -6.69 18.10 8.85
N LEU A 78 -5.77 17.48 8.11
CA LEU A 78 -6.02 16.28 7.31
C LEU A 78 -4.80 15.38 7.34
N VAL A 79 -5.02 14.09 7.58
CA VAL A 79 -4.01 13.03 7.44
C VAL A 79 -4.56 11.97 6.51
N THR A 80 -3.79 11.61 5.48
CA THR A 80 -4.08 10.43 4.65
C THR A 80 -3.06 9.34 4.93
N LEU A 81 -3.50 8.09 5.03
CA LEU A 81 -2.65 6.97 5.45
C LEU A 81 -2.90 5.73 4.59
N THR A 82 -1.81 5.13 4.09
CA THR A 82 -1.76 3.72 3.67
C THR A 82 -0.63 3.05 4.45
N ILE A 83 -0.94 2.02 5.24
CA ILE A 83 0.07 1.25 6.00
C ILE A 83 -0.39 -0.21 6.14
N GLY A 84 0.50 -1.12 6.53
CA GLY A 84 0.17 -2.52 6.81
C GLY A 84 0.65 -3.56 5.81
N GLY A 85 0.83 -3.20 4.53
CA GLY A 85 1.26 -4.14 3.50
C GLY A 85 2.66 -4.71 3.77
N ASN A 86 3.55 -3.88 4.34
CA ASN A 86 4.89 -4.28 4.77
C ASN A 86 4.86 -5.05 6.09
N ASP A 87 4.01 -4.67 7.05
CA ASP A 87 3.81 -5.40 8.32
C ASP A 87 3.48 -6.88 8.09
N VAL A 88 2.71 -7.18 7.04
CA VAL A 88 2.30 -8.55 6.71
C VAL A 88 3.17 -9.20 5.61
N GLY A 89 4.03 -8.41 4.96
CA GLY A 89 5.00 -8.86 3.96
C GLY A 89 4.41 -9.22 2.59
N LEU A 90 3.32 -8.57 2.16
CA LEU A 90 2.57 -8.97 0.94
C LEU A 90 3.43 -9.07 -0.32
N VAL A 91 4.34 -8.11 -0.53
CA VAL A 91 5.22 -8.11 -1.72
C VAL A 91 6.14 -9.32 -1.73
N GLY A 92 6.75 -9.66 -0.59
CA GLY A 92 7.63 -10.83 -0.48
C GLY A 92 6.87 -12.15 -0.66
N VAL A 93 5.62 -12.22 -0.16
CA VAL A 93 4.72 -13.37 -0.38
C VAL A 93 4.41 -13.54 -1.86
N ALA A 94 3.99 -12.47 -2.54
CA ALA A 94 3.71 -12.50 -3.97
C ALA A 94 4.95 -12.92 -4.78
N GLN A 95 6.11 -12.30 -4.53
CA GLN A 95 7.39 -12.66 -5.16
C GLN A 95 7.74 -14.14 -4.96
N GLY A 96 7.55 -14.68 -3.76
CA GLY A 96 7.76 -16.10 -3.47
C GLY A 96 6.80 -17.05 -4.18
N CYS A 97 5.67 -16.55 -4.67
CA CYS A 97 4.70 -17.34 -5.43
C CYS A 97 4.92 -17.29 -6.96
N ALA A 98 5.91 -16.53 -7.44
CA ALA A 98 6.17 -16.41 -8.86
C ALA A 98 6.70 -17.74 -9.45
N THR A 99 6.09 -18.23 -10.53
CA THR A 99 6.49 -19.44 -11.24
C THR A 99 6.14 -19.40 -12.74
N LEU A 100 7.09 -19.85 -13.56
CA LEU A 100 6.89 -20.10 -15.00
C LEU A 100 6.56 -21.57 -15.30
N ASN A 101 6.43 -22.42 -14.28
CA ASN A 101 5.96 -23.79 -14.44
C ASN A 101 4.46 -23.85 -14.08
N PRO A 102 3.55 -24.09 -15.04
CA PRO A 102 2.11 -24.15 -14.77
C PRO A 102 1.70 -25.38 -13.96
N PHE A 103 2.60 -26.35 -13.77
CA PHE A 103 2.41 -27.56 -12.97
C PHE A 103 3.14 -27.51 -11.62
N ALA A 104 3.67 -26.35 -11.23
CA ALA A 104 4.28 -26.19 -9.91
C ALA A 104 3.25 -26.43 -8.79
N THR A 105 3.73 -26.85 -7.63
CA THR A 105 2.90 -26.86 -6.42
C THR A 105 2.48 -25.43 -6.08
N PRO A 106 1.19 -25.16 -5.79
CA PRO A 106 0.73 -23.84 -5.38
C PRO A 106 1.54 -23.31 -4.19
N CYS A 107 2.02 -22.08 -4.32
CA CYS A 107 2.70 -21.36 -3.25
C CYS A 107 1.85 -21.25 -1.97
N ARG A 108 0.52 -21.11 -2.14
CA ARG A 108 -0.47 -21.14 -1.05
C ARG A 108 -0.26 -22.32 -0.11
N ASP A 109 0.08 -23.52 -0.62
CA ASP A 109 0.22 -24.72 0.20
C ASP A 109 1.29 -24.55 1.27
N THR A 110 2.35 -23.79 0.97
CA THR A 110 3.41 -23.44 1.94
C THR A 110 2.89 -22.49 3.03
N TRP A 111 2.07 -21.50 2.65
CA TRP A 111 1.53 -20.50 3.56
C TRP A 111 0.38 -21.02 4.42
N THR A 112 -0.28 -22.09 3.98
CA THR A 112 -1.36 -22.78 4.71
C THR A 112 -0.96 -24.12 5.31
N ALA A 113 0.34 -24.47 5.27
CA ALA A 113 0.85 -25.73 5.75
C ALA A 113 0.52 -25.94 7.24
N GLY A 114 0.05 -27.15 7.59
CA GLY A 114 -0.39 -27.47 8.95
C GLY A 114 -1.78 -26.93 9.30
N GLY A 115 -2.59 -26.52 8.32
CA GLY A 115 -3.97 -26.04 8.52
C GLY A 115 -4.05 -24.60 9.04
N VAL A 116 -2.93 -23.87 9.02
CA VAL A 116 -2.82 -22.51 9.53
C VAL A 116 -2.42 -21.59 8.39
N ASP A 117 -3.24 -20.58 8.10
CA ASP A 117 -2.90 -19.52 7.17
C ASP A 117 -2.00 -18.48 7.86
N ARG A 118 -0.71 -18.54 7.57
CA ARG A 118 0.31 -17.68 8.17
C ARG A 118 0.16 -16.21 7.75
N ILE A 119 -0.42 -15.93 6.58
CA ILE A 119 -0.67 -14.55 6.13
C ILE A 119 -1.87 -13.96 6.87
N ALA A 120 -2.93 -14.75 7.04
CA ALA A 120 -4.05 -14.38 7.91
C ALA A 120 -3.58 -14.05 9.33
N GLN A 121 -2.70 -14.85 9.93
CA GLN A 121 -2.14 -14.58 11.26
C GLN A 121 -1.35 -13.27 11.33
N ARG A 122 -0.57 -12.94 10.29
CA ARG A 122 0.14 -11.66 10.22
C ARG A 122 -0.84 -10.49 10.15
N ILE A 123 -1.92 -10.61 9.37
CA ILE A 123 -2.97 -9.59 9.29
C ILE A 123 -3.67 -9.40 10.63
N ASP A 124 -3.95 -10.50 11.35
CA ASP A 124 -4.55 -10.44 12.68
C ASP A 124 -3.62 -9.76 13.70
N ALA A 125 -2.31 -10.03 13.62
CA ALA A 125 -1.29 -9.38 14.44
C ALA A 125 -1.04 -7.90 14.07
N PHE A 126 -1.34 -7.50 12.84
CA PHE A 126 -1.28 -6.12 12.37
C PHE A 126 -2.44 -5.27 12.91
N ALA A 127 -3.64 -5.84 13.04
CA ALA A 127 -4.84 -5.10 13.45
C ALA A 127 -4.64 -4.18 14.67
N PRO A 128 -4.17 -4.67 15.85
CA PRO A 128 -3.96 -3.80 17.01
C PRO A 128 -2.85 -2.76 16.80
N LYS A 129 -1.88 -3.02 15.92
CA LYS A 129 -0.83 -2.04 15.59
C LYS A 129 -1.40 -0.86 14.80
N LEU A 130 -2.28 -1.13 13.84
CA LEU A 130 -3.00 -0.08 13.12
C LEU A 130 -3.84 0.77 14.07
N GLY A 131 -4.57 0.15 15.00
CA GLY A 131 -5.30 0.88 16.04
C GLY A 131 -4.40 1.82 16.86
N ALA A 132 -3.20 1.37 17.22
CA ALA A 132 -2.21 2.20 17.91
C ALA A 132 -1.68 3.34 17.03
N VAL A 133 -1.48 3.11 15.73
CA VAL A 133 -1.10 4.16 14.78
C VAL A 133 -2.18 5.24 14.70
N LEU A 134 -3.44 4.86 14.54
CA LEU A 134 -4.57 5.80 14.44
C LEU A 134 -4.74 6.62 15.73
N ALA A 135 -4.66 5.97 16.89
CA ALA A 135 -4.65 6.66 18.18
C ALA A 135 -3.46 7.64 18.30
N GLY A 136 -2.28 7.25 17.81
CA GLY A 136 -1.08 8.07 17.78
C GLY A 136 -1.23 9.32 16.89
N ILE A 137 -1.95 9.21 15.77
CA ILE A 137 -2.30 10.34 14.90
C ILE A 137 -3.23 11.29 15.63
N HIS A 138 -4.36 10.82 16.18
CA HIS A 138 -5.32 11.67 16.87
C HIS A 138 -4.71 12.39 18.09
N ALA A 139 -3.79 11.75 18.81
CA ALA A 139 -3.10 12.38 19.93
C ALA A 139 -2.20 13.56 19.51
N ARG A 140 -1.59 13.49 18.31
CA ARG A 140 -0.65 14.51 17.80
C ARG A 140 -1.33 15.58 16.95
N ALA A 141 -2.42 15.20 16.29
CA ALA A 141 -3.21 16.03 15.40
C ALA A 141 -4.70 15.94 15.77
N PRO A 142 -5.11 16.48 16.92
CA PRO A 142 -6.47 16.31 17.46
C PRO A 142 -7.57 16.95 16.60
N LEU A 143 -7.21 17.85 15.69
CA LEU A 143 -8.14 18.50 14.75
C LEU A 143 -8.17 17.83 13.37
N ALA A 144 -7.34 16.82 13.14
CA ALA A 144 -7.24 16.20 11.83
C ALA A 144 -8.42 15.28 11.54
N ARG A 145 -8.99 15.43 10.33
CA ARG A 145 -9.68 14.31 9.67
C ARG A 145 -8.63 13.27 9.31
N VAL A 146 -8.83 12.02 9.73
CA VAL A 146 -7.90 10.92 9.45
C VAL A 146 -8.55 9.99 8.44
N VAL A 147 -7.98 9.92 7.24
CA VAL A 147 -8.50 9.12 6.12
C VAL A 147 -7.51 8.01 5.82
N VAL A 148 -7.94 6.77 6.01
CA VAL A 148 -7.13 5.57 5.76
C VAL A 148 -7.62 4.94 4.47
N THR A 149 -6.73 4.77 3.50
CA THR A 149 -7.06 4.04 2.27
C THR A 149 -6.66 2.58 2.40
N GLY A 150 -7.47 1.70 1.82
CA GLY A 150 -7.08 0.32 1.54
C GLY A 150 -6.10 0.23 0.37
N TYR A 151 -5.91 -1.00 -0.10
CA TYR A 151 -5.15 -1.36 -1.30
C TYR A 151 -6.11 -1.67 -2.45
N GLY A 152 -5.74 -1.36 -3.69
CA GLY A 152 -6.56 -1.65 -4.86
C GLY A 152 -6.63 -3.13 -5.23
N LEU A 153 -7.26 -3.44 -6.36
CA LEU A 153 -7.23 -4.78 -6.94
C LEU A 153 -5.88 -5.01 -7.63
N TYR A 154 -5.20 -6.08 -7.23
CA TYR A 154 -3.87 -6.44 -7.70
C TYR A 154 -3.94 -7.44 -8.84
N ILE A 155 -4.80 -8.44 -8.73
CA ILE A 155 -4.92 -9.50 -9.71
C ILE A 155 -6.35 -10.01 -9.81
N LYS A 156 -6.85 -10.17 -11.04
CA LYS A 156 -8.17 -10.74 -11.31
C LYS A 156 -8.32 -12.20 -10.83
N PRO A 157 -9.56 -12.70 -10.67
CA PRO A 157 -9.81 -14.11 -10.36
C PRO A 157 -9.11 -15.05 -11.34
N ASN A 158 -8.46 -16.08 -10.79
CA ASN A 158 -7.62 -17.08 -11.47
C ASN A 158 -6.39 -16.51 -12.20
N GLY A 159 -6.09 -15.23 -12.03
CA GLY A 159 -4.93 -14.58 -12.65
C GLY A 159 -4.97 -14.57 -14.18
N CYS A 160 -3.78 -14.50 -14.77
CA CYS A 160 -3.56 -14.42 -16.21
C CYS A 160 -2.22 -15.02 -16.60
N TRP A 161 -1.86 -16.15 -16.00
CA TRP A 161 -0.63 -16.86 -16.32
C TRP A 161 -0.53 -17.15 -17.84
N PRO A 162 0.64 -16.96 -18.48
CA PRO A 162 1.95 -16.61 -17.89
C PRO A 162 2.21 -15.10 -17.79
N TYR A 163 1.27 -14.23 -18.19
CA TYR A 163 1.50 -12.78 -18.22
C TYR A 163 1.85 -12.24 -16.82
N GLN A 164 1.06 -12.61 -15.81
CA GLN A 164 1.50 -12.57 -14.42
C GLN A 164 1.91 -13.99 -14.02
N PRO A 165 3.17 -14.24 -13.62
CA PRO A 165 3.71 -15.57 -13.40
C PRO A 165 3.24 -16.16 -12.07
N VAL A 166 1.94 -16.23 -11.82
CA VAL A 166 1.35 -16.88 -10.63
C VAL A 166 0.25 -17.83 -11.06
N LEU A 167 0.18 -19.00 -10.41
CA LEU A 167 -0.88 -19.96 -10.68
C LEU A 167 -2.24 -19.37 -10.28
N GLY A 168 -3.33 -19.82 -10.91
CA GLY A 168 -4.65 -19.27 -10.62
C GLY A 168 -5.09 -19.44 -9.16
N VAL A 169 -4.71 -20.55 -8.51
CA VAL A 169 -4.94 -20.78 -7.08
C VAL A 169 -4.18 -19.76 -6.23
N ASP A 170 -2.93 -19.45 -6.60
CA ASP A 170 -2.10 -18.49 -5.88
C ASP A 170 -2.57 -17.05 -6.12
N ALA A 171 -3.02 -16.72 -7.33
CA ALA A 171 -3.64 -15.42 -7.64
C ALA A 171 -4.87 -15.16 -6.74
N ASN A 172 -5.76 -16.15 -6.62
CA ASN A 172 -6.93 -16.05 -5.74
C ASN A 172 -6.52 -15.93 -4.26
N TYR A 173 -5.49 -16.64 -3.82
CA TYR A 173 -4.97 -16.57 -2.45
C TYR A 173 -4.35 -15.20 -2.12
N LEU A 174 -3.53 -14.67 -3.02
CA LEU A 174 -2.88 -13.37 -2.89
C LEU A 174 -3.93 -12.25 -2.85
N GLN A 175 -4.87 -12.22 -3.81
CA GLN A 175 -5.94 -11.22 -3.80
C GLN A 175 -6.85 -11.39 -2.57
N GLY A 176 -7.13 -12.63 -2.14
CA GLY A 176 -7.86 -12.90 -0.90
C GLY A 176 -7.19 -12.33 0.35
N SER A 177 -5.85 -12.38 0.40
CA SER A 177 -5.06 -11.80 1.49
C SER A 177 -5.09 -10.26 1.48
N VAL A 178 -5.03 -9.63 0.29
CA VAL A 178 -5.24 -8.18 0.13
C VAL A 178 -6.65 -7.78 0.59
N ASN A 179 -7.67 -8.54 0.20
CA ASN A 179 -9.05 -8.28 0.61
C ASN A 179 -9.23 -8.40 2.13
N ARG A 180 -8.60 -9.40 2.77
CA ARG A 180 -8.59 -9.54 4.23
C ARG A 180 -7.92 -8.34 4.90
N LEU A 181 -6.77 -7.91 4.37
CA LEU A 181 -6.08 -6.72 4.89
C LEU A 181 -6.96 -5.47 4.79
N ASN A 182 -7.63 -5.24 3.66
CA ASN A 182 -8.57 -4.13 3.48
C ASN A 182 -9.72 -4.17 4.50
N SER A 183 -10.33 -5.34 4.73
CA SER A 183 -11.37 -5.51 5.74
C SER A 183 -10.85 -5.19 7.15
N THR A 184 -9.63 -5.62 7.49
CA THR A 184 -8.99 -5.30 8.76
C THR A 184 -8.71 -3.80 8.90
N VAL A 185 -8.22 -3.16 7.84
CA VAL A 185 -7.97 -1.70 7.81
C VAL A 185 -9.28 -0.94 8.02
N ALA A 186 -10.34 -1.29 7.30
CA ALA A 186 -11.65 -0.66 7.44
C ALA A 186 -12.22 -0.81 8.87
N ALA A 187 -12.12 -2.01 9.45
CA ALA A 187 -12.58 -2.26 10.80
C ALA A 187 -11.80 -1.45 11.85
N GLN A 188 -10.48 -1.36 11.72
CA GLN A 188 -9.65 -0.58 12.63
C GLN A 188 -9.86 0.93 12.45
N ALA A 189 -10.02 1.42 11.23
CA ALA A 189 -10.36 2.82 10.98
C ALA A 189 -11.66 3.21 11.70
N ALA A 190 -12.73 2.43 11.50
CA ALA A 190 -14.01 2.66 12.16
C ALA A 190 -13.91 2.59 13.70
N ALA A 191 -13.18 1.61 14.24
CA ALA A 191 -13.02 1.44 15.69
C ALA A 191 -12.19 2.57 16.35
N HIS A 192 -11.36 3.27 15.58
CA HIS A 192 -10.43 4.29 16.08
C HIS A 192 -10.75 5.72 15.60
N GLY A 193 -11.94 5.97 15.07
CA GLY A 193 -12.39 7.33 14.71
C GLY A 193 -11.78 7.88 13.42
N ALA A 194 -11.34 6.99 12.52
CA ALA A 194 -10.85 7.34 11.20
C ALA A 194 -11.83 6.92 10.09
N GLU A 195 -11.78 7.64 8.97
CA GLU A 195 -12.53 7.36 7.76
C GLU A 195 -11.78 6.29 6.93
N TYR A 196 -12.51 5.33 6.34
CA TYR A 196 -11.95 4.33 5.42
C TYR A 196 -12.38 4.62 3.97
N VAL A 197 -11.41 4.64 3.06
CA VAL A 197 -11.66 4.77 1.62
C VAL A 197 -11.37 3.45 0.91
N ASP A 198 -12.40 2.89 0.29
CA ASP A 198 -12.24 1.74 -0.60
C ASP A 198 -11.73 2.16 -1.97
N VAL A 199 -10.51 1.74 -2.29
CA VAL A 199 -9.94 1.87 -3.63
C VAL A 199 -10.00 0.55 -4.41
N ALA A 200 -10.38 -0.57 -3.79
CA ALA A 200 -10.45 -1.87 -4.46
C ALA A 200 -11.63 -1.94 -5.42
N GLY A 201 -12.85 -1.62 -4.98
CA GLY A 201 -14.04 -1.62 -5.83
C GLY A 201 -13.86 -0.79 -7.11
N PRO A 202 -13.45 0.49 -7.01
CA PRO A 202 -13.17 1.31 -8.19
C PRO A 202 -12.04 0.83 -9.09
N SER A 203 -11.14 -0.04 -8.59
CA SER A 203 -10.03 -0.62 -9.37
C SER A 203 -10.45 -1.83 -10.21
N ASP A 204 -11.73 -2.22 -10.22
CA ASP A 204 -12.19 -3.34 -11.04
C ASP A 204 -11.87 -3.12 -12.52
N GLY A 205 -11.34 -4.15 -13.17
CA GLY A 205 -10.82 -4.05 -14.54
C GLY A 205 -9.54 -3.22 -14.71
N HIS A 206 -8.84 -2.89 -13.61
CA HIS A 206 -7.57 -2.15 -13.62
C HIS A 206 -6.42 -2.87 -12.89
N ASP A 207 -6.54 -4.20 -12.72
CA ASP A 207 -5.54 -5.05 -12.07
C ASP A 207 -4.29 -5.30 -12.94
N ALA A 208 -3.27 -5.99 -12.40
CA ALA A 208 -2.00 -6.23 -13.10
C ALA A 208 -2.12 -7.13 -14.34
N CYS A 209 -3.25 -7.82 -14.55
CA CYS A 209 -3.50 -8.59 -15.77
C CYS A 209 -3.95 -7.75 -16.97
N GLN A 210 -4.22 -6.46 -16.77
CA GLN A 210 -4.64 -5.57 -17.85
C GLN A 210 -3.46 -5.09 -18.68
N ALA A 211 -3.74 -4.66 -19.91
CA ALA A 211 -2.72 -4.12 -20.81
C ALA A 211 -2.08 -2.83 -20.22
N PRO A 212 -0.85 -2.48 -20.65
CA PRO A 212 -0.27 -1.18 -20.38
C PRO A 212 -1.24 -0.05 -20.76
N GLY A 213 -1.32 0.98 -19.92
CA GLY A 213 -2.30 2.07 -20.09
C GLY A 213 -3.73 1.75 -19.63
N ALA A 214 -4.08 0.50 -19.29
CA ALA A 214 -5.35 0.16 -18.65
C ALA A 214 -5.17 -0.16 -17.16
N LYS A 215 -4.10 -0.87 -16.78
CA LYS A 215 -3.81 -1.22 -15.38
C LYS A 215 -3.47 -0.01 -14.52
N TRP A 216 -3.87 -0.07 -13.26
CA TRP A 216 -3.49 0.88 -12.21
C TRP A 216 -2.33 0.35 -11.37
N VAL A 217 -2.11 -0.96 -11.36
CA VAL A 217 -1.05 -1.64 -10.62
C VAL A 217 -0.13 -2.38 -11.59
N GLU A 218 1.18 -2.23 -11.41
CA GLU A 218 2.19 -2.97 -12.16
C GLU A 218 2.30 -4.41 -11.67
N GLY A 219 2.61 -5.30 -12.62
CA GLY A 219 2.85 -6.71 -12.34
C GLY A 219 4.25 -6.98 -11.78
N TYR A 220 4.66 -8.24 -11.88
CA TYR A 220 6.02 -8.68 -11.51
C TYR A 220 7.10 -8.02 -12.39
N VAL A 221 6.77 -7.78 -13.66
CA VAL A 221 7.58 -7.00 -14.59
C VAL A 221 6.77 -5.76 -14.97
N PRO A 222 7.15 -4.57 -14.46
CA PRO A 222 6.51 -3.33 -14.82
C PRO A 222 6.59 -3.03 -16.31
N THR A 223 5.54 -2.42 -16.86
CA THR A 223 5.54 -1.86 -18.23
C THR A 223 5.46 -0.34 -18.24
N ASP A 224 5.30 0.28 -17.07
CA ASP A 224 5.43 1.72 -16.82
C ASP A 224 6.48 1.95 -15.71
N LEU A 225 6.94 3.20 -15.56
CA LEU A 225 7.85 3.59 -14.48
C LEU A 225 7.11 3.56 -13.13
N ALA A 226 7.24 2.44 -12.44
CA ALA A 226 6.82 2.20 -11.06
C ALA A 226 7.49 0.91 -10.55
N ALA A 227 7.52 0.72 -9.24
CA ALA A 227 8.03 -0.51 -8.66
C ALA A 227 7.13 -1.72 -9.03
N PRO A 228 7.70 -2.93 -9.13
CA PRO A 228 6.91 -4.15 -9.29
C PRO A 228 5.86 -4.28 -8.19
N LEU A 229 4.66 -4.75 -8.53
CA LEU A 229 3.56 -4.94 -7.58
C LEU A 229 3.17 -3.65 -6.85
N HIS A 230 3.28 -2.50 -7.51
CA HIS A 230 2.86 -1.21 -6.99
C HIS A 230 1.94 -0.48 -7.97
N PRO A 231 1.11 0.46 -7.49
CA PRO A 231 0.39 1.35 -8.40
C PRO A 231 1.36 2.12 -9.30
N ASN A 232 1.00 2.25 -10.56
CA ASN A 232 1.68 3.17 -11.47
C ASN A 232 1.11 4.59 -11.34
N ARG A 233 1.65 5.54 -12.10
CA ARG A 233 1.20 6.94 -12.10
C ARG A 233 -0.32 7.08 -12.32
N ARG A 234 -0.92 6.23 -13.15
CA ARG A 234 -2.37 6.22 -13.39
C ARG A 234 -3.13 5.71 -12.17
N GLY A 235 -2.63 4.66 -11.52
CA GLY A 235 -3.20 4.16 -10.27
C GLY A 235 -3.15 5.21 -9.16
N GLU A 236 -1.98 5.80 -8.91
CA GLU A 236 -1.82 6.87 -7.91
C GLU A 236 -2.74 8.08 -8.19
N ALA A 237 -2.88 8.49 -9.47
CA ALA A 237 -3.81 9.55 -9.84
C ALA A 237 -5.28 9.19 -9.56
N ASN A 238 -5.70 7.96 -9.87
CA ASN A 238 -7.07 7.51 -9.60
C ASN A 238 -7.33 7.34 -8.10
N TYR A 239 -6.37 6.84 -7.33
CA TYR A 239 -6.48 6.79 -5.87
C TYR A 239 -6.60 8.18 -5.27
N GLY A 240 -5.77 9.14 -5.74
CA GLY A 240 -5.90 10.54 -5.34
C GLY A 240 -7.27 11.13 -5.67
N ARG A 241 -7.84 10.80 -6.83
CA ARG A 241 -9.21 11.22 -7.17
C ARG A 241 -10.25 10.60 -6.23
N ILE A 242 -10.21 9.28 -6.02
CA ILE A 242 -11.18 8.55 -5.18
C ILE A 242 -11.12 9.04 -3.72
N ILE A 243 -9.92 9.19 -3.17
CA ILE A 243 -9.72 9.73 -1.82
C ILE A 243 -10.21 11.19 -1.76
N GLY A 244 -9.95 11.98 -2.80
CA GLY A 244 -10.41 13.37 -2.86
C GLY A 244 -11.92 13.47 -2.91
N ASP A 245 -12.59 12.61 -3.68
CA ASP A 245 -14.05 12.54 -3.79
C ASP A 245 -14.71 12.11 -2.47
N HIS A 246 -13.99 11.41 -1.59
CA HIS A 246 -14.46 11.05 -0.25
C HIS A 246 -14.30 12.21 0.76
N ILE A 247 -13.30 13.07 0.55
CA ILE A 247 -12.99 14.17 1.47
C ILE A 247 -13.90 15.38 1.23
N ASP A 248 -14.28 15.64 -0.03
CA ASP A 248 -15.23 16.70 -0.44
C ASP A 248 -16.66 16.49 0.08
#